data_AF-A0A0B5IJ25-F1
#
_entry.id   AF-A0A0B5IJ25-F1
#
_cell.length_a   1.000
_cell.length_b   1.000
_cell.length_c   1.000
_cell.angle_alpha   90.00
_cell.angle_beta   90.00
_cell.angle_gamma   90.00
#
_symmetry.space_group_name_H-M   'P 1'
#
loop_
_entity.id
_entity.type
_entity.pdbx_description
1 polymer ?
#
loop_
_entity_poly.entity_id
_entity_poly.type
_entity_poly.pdbx_seq_one_letter_code
_entity_poly.pdbx_strand_id
1 'polypeptide(L)'
;MIIRTPLPNALHAAARARAIAGIARRRSVLNHPAEEALTTVAELLDDVALTFETDLPPVLDGVVITNTIPFDASLLLAIAEDVIAQNTATGLPACLGQYVTSAVFGTLELPRLLHPVSAQLASQETSLRAALQLLHERHLTGAGERPETAGLYLEAAFKLHLSWGRLAAAVAVDNARPCNRPTVAQ
;
A
#
# COMPACT_ATOMS: atom_id res chain seq x y z
N MET A 1 15.87 35.10 6.92
CA MET A 1 16.08 33.64 6.79
C MET A 1 14.73 32.98 7.00
N ILE A 2 14.10 32.45 5.95
CA ILE A 2 12.84 31.72 6.09
C ILE A 2 13.23 30.33 6.59
N ILE A 3 12.87 30.00 7.83
CA ILE A 3 12.99 28.65 8.35
C ILE A 3 12.03 27.80 7.53
N ARG A 4 12.58 26.89 6.73
CA ARG A 4 11.78 25.91 5.99
C ARG A 4 11.69 24.67 6.86
N THR A 5 10.47 24.28 7.20
CA THR A 5 10.16 23.01 7.86
C THR A 5 9.51 22.08 6.83
N PRO A 6 9.58 20.75 7.04
CA PRO A 6 8.78 19.82 6.28
C PRO A 6 7.30 20.18 6.30
N LEU A 7 6.57 19.81 5.25
CA LEU A 7 5.14 20.06 5.16
C LEU A 7 4.35 19.08 6.04
N PRO A 8 3.17 19.47 6.56
CA PRO A 8 2.34 18.59 7.38
C PRO A 8 1.99 17.25 6.70
N ASN A 9 1.76 17.26 5.38
CA ASN A 9 1.47 16.04 4.63
C ASN A 9 2.70 15.13 4.42
N ALA A 10 3.91 15.71 4.34
CA ALA A 10 5.16 14.94 4.35
C ALA A 10 5.36 14.26 5.70
N LEU A 11 5.17 14.98 6.81
CA LEU A 11 5.22 14.40 8.16
C LEU A 11 4.16 13.31 8.35
N HIS A 12 2.99 13.47 7.73
CA HIS A 12 1.96 12.44 7.75
C HIS A 12 2.36 11.19 6.95
N ALA A 13 2.96 11.35 5.78
CA ALA A 13 3.53 10.25 5.00
C ALA A 13 4.61 9.52 5.82
N ALA A 14 5.49 10.25 6.51
CA ALA A 14 6.49 9.67 7.40
C ALA A 14 5.86 8.84 8.53
N ALA A 15 4.82 9.37 9.18
CA ALA A 15 4.09 8.64 10.23
C ALA A 15 3.49 7.33 9.72
N ARG A 16 2.93 7.32 8.49
CA ARG A 16 2.43 6.10 7.86
C ARG A 16 3.56 5.12 7.52
N ALA A 17 4.66 5.59 6.95
CA ALA A 17 5.82 4.76 6.66
C ALA A 17 6.31 4.03 7.93
N ARG A 18 6.42 4.75 9.06
CA ARG A 18 6.74 4.12 10.36
C ARG A 18 5.70 3.15 10.87
N ALA A 19 4.41 3.47 10.72
CA ALA A 19 3.34 2.56 11.14
C ALA A 19 3.44 1.23 10.38
N ILE A 20 3.73 1.29 9.08
CA ILE A 20 3.93 0.13 8.21
C ILE A 20 5.23 -0.61 8.57
N ALA A 21 6.33 0.09 8.79
CA ALA A 21 7.58 -0.50 9.29
C ALA A 21 7.34 -1.28 10.60
N GLY A 22 6.56 -0.70 11.51
CA GLY A 22 6.13 -1.36 12.75
C GLY A 22 5.31 -2.63 12.51
N ILE A 23 4.42 -2.65 11.51
CA ILE A 23 3.69 -3.86 11.10
C ILE A 23 4.68 -4.92 10.59
N ALA A 24 5.62 -4.54 9.73
CA ALA A 24 6.61 -5.45 9.16
C ALA A 24 7.51 -6.08 10.24
N ARG A 25 8.04 -5.28 11.17
CA ARG A 25 8.83 -5.75 12.32
C ARG A 25 8.04 -6.70 13.22
N ARG A 26 6.78 -6.38 13.55
CA ARG A 26 5.95 -7.28 14.37
C ARG A 26 5.74 -8.63 13.70
N ARG A 27 5.64 -8.66 12.36
CA ARG A 27 5.52 -9.92 11.61
C ARG A 27 6.84 -10.67 11.56
N SER A 28 7.99 -10.00 11.43
CA SER A 28 9.29 -10.67 11.31
C SER A 28 9.64 -11.48 12.56
N VAL A 29 9.37 -10.96 13.76
CA VAL A 29 9.69 -11.58 15.07
C VAL A 29 8.95 -12.90 15.34
N LEU A 30 7.97 -13.29 14.52
CA LEU A 30 7.17 -14.50 14.72
C LEU A 30 7.69 -15.74 13.98
N ASN A 31 9.01 -15.88 13.79
CA ASN A 31 9.65 -16.91 12.94
C ASN A 31 8.97 -16.99 11.56
N HIS A 32 8.68 -15.83 11.00
CA HIS A 32 7.90 -15.74 9.78
C HIS A 32 8.74 -16.23 8.59
N PRO A 33 8.18 -16.98 7.62
CA PRO A 33 8.94 -17.53 6.49
C PRO A 33 9.59 -16.47 5.59
N ALA A 34 9.24 -15.20 5.75
CA ALA A 34 9.81 -14.04 5.05
C ALA A 34 10.45 -13.04 6.03
N GLU A 35 11.03 -13.51 7.14
CA GLU A 35 11.62 -12.68 8.19
C GLU A 35 12.63 -11.66 7.65
N GLU A 36 13.57 -12.10 6.82
CA GLU A 36 14.59 -11.23 6.22
C GLU A 36 13.95 -10.15 5.36
N ALA A 37 13.06 -10.52 4.44
CA ALA A 37 12.35 -9.58 3.57
C ALA A 37 11.50 -8.56 4.39
N LEU A 38 10.85 -9.00 5.46
CA LEU A 38 10.08 -8.10 6.34
C LEU A 38 10.98 -7.13 7.10
N THR A 39 12.16 -7.58 7.52
CA THR A 39 13.17 -6.73 8.17
C THR A 39 13.69 -5.68 7.19
N THR A 40 14.08 -6.09 5.99
CA THR A 40 14.53 -5.18 4.92
C THR A 40 13.45 -4.14 4.58
N VAL A 41 12.19 -4.56 4.42
CA VAL A 41 11.09 -3.63 4.15
C VAL A 41 10.89 -2.64 5.30
N ALA A 42 11.02 -3.08 6.55
CA ALA A 42 10.91 -2.19 7.70
C ALA A 42 12.01 -1.12 7.70
N GLU A 43 13.26 -1.51 7.45
CA GLU A 43 14.41 -0.59 7.38
C GLU A 43 14.23 0.44 6.26
N LEU A 44 13.87 0.00 5.06
CA LEU A 44 13.58 0.88 3.93
C LEU A 44 12.47 1.90 4.26
N LEU A 45 11.44 1.48 5.00
CA LEU A 45 10.34 2.37 5.39
C LEU A 45 10.72 3.36 6.49
N ASP A 46 11.65 3.01 7.37
CA ASP A 46 12.21 3.96 8.32
C ASP A 46 13.06 5.02 7.62
N ASP A 47 13.83 4.63 6.60
CA ASP A 47 14.56 5.57 5.75
C ASP A 47 13.60 6.47 4.95
N VAL A 48 12.52 5.93 4.39
CA VAL A 48 11.45 6.72 3.76
C VAL A 48 10.88 7.73 4.74
N ALA A 49 10.58 7.32 5.97
CA ALA A 49 10.06 8.22 7.00
C ALA A 49 11.04 9.34 7.31
N LEU A 50 12.33 9.02 7.47
CA LEU A 50 13.38 9.99 7.71
C LEU A 50 13.50 10.99 6.55
N THR A 51 13.44 10.53 5.29
CA THR A 51 13.48 11.41 4.13
C THR A 51 12.32 12.40 4.15
N PHE A 52 11.09 11.95 4.40
CA PHE A 52 9.93 12.85 4.47
C PHE A 52 10.00 13.87 5.62
N GLU A 53 10.70 13.55 6.71
CA GLU A 53 10.88 14.45 7.85
C GLU A 53 12.03 15.44 7.71
N THR A 54 12.95 15.18 6.79
CA THR A 54 14.16 15.98 6.64
C THR A 54 14.16 16.80 5.36
N ASP A 55 13.50 16.29 4.31
CA ASP A 55 13.45 16.97 3.03
C ASP A 55 12.51 18.17 3.07
N LEU A 56 12.95 19.25 2.42
CA LEU A 56 12.23 20.51 2.39
C LEU A 56 11.41 20.59 1.10
N PRO A 57 10.20 21.19 1.14
CA PRO A 57 9.38 21.27 -0.05
C PRO A 57 10.10 22.08 -1.14
N PRO A 58 10.07 21.59 -2.39
CA PRO A 58 10.71 22.28 -3.49
C PRO A 58 10.02 23.63 -3.75
N VAL A 59 10.80 24.60 -4.23
CA VAL A 59 10.31 25.92 -4.59
C VAL A 59 10.62 26.17 -6.06
N LEU A 60 9.56 26.41 -6.84
CA LEU A 60 9.64 26.74 -8.25
C LEU A 60 9.04 28.13 -8.45
N ASP A 61 9.81 29.05 -9.02
CA ASP A 61 9.41 30.45 -9.25
C ASP A 61 8.84 31.16 -8.01
N GLY A 62 9.41 30.86 -6.84
CA GLY A 62 8.99 31.43 -5.56
C GLY A 62 7.74 30.78 -4.94
N VAL A 63 7.14 29.79 -5.61
CA VAL A 63 6.00 29.04 -5.11
C VAL A 63 6.47 27.73 -4.47
N VAL A 64 6.03 27.48 -3.23
CA VAL A 64 6.25 26.21 -2.54
C VAL A 64 5.32 25.15 -3.14
N ILE A 65 5.90 24.06 -3.65
CA ILE A 65 5.10 22.95 -4.16
C ILE A 65 4.74 22.05 -2.97
N THR A 66 3.44 21.85 -2.75
CA THR A 66 2.95 21.17 -1.53
C THR A 66 2.66 19.70 -1.71
N ASN A 67 2.66 19.20 -2.94
CA ASN A 67 2.23 17.85 -3.30
C ASN A 67 3.36 17.10 -4.02
N THR A 68 4.51 16.99 -3.38
CA THR A 68 5.68 16.29 -3.93
C THR A 68 6.16 15.21 -2.98
N ILE A 69 6.66 14.12 -3.55
CA ILE A 69 7.39 13.09 -2.83
C ILE A 69 8.88 13.33 -3.08
N PRO A 70 9.73 13.35 -2.03
CA PRO A 70 11.18 13.37 -2.21
C PRO A 70 11.64 12.21 -3.10
N PHE A 71 12.60 12.47 -4.00
CA PHE A 71 13.07 11.44 -4.93
C PHE A 71 13.58 10.18 -4.20
N ASP A 72 14.38 10.36 -3.15
CA ASP A 72 14.93 9.25 -2.37
C ASP A 72 13.81 8.43 -1.69
N ALA A 73 12.78 9.10 -1.15
CA ALA A 73 11.62 8.39 -0.59
C ALA A 73 10.89 7.58 -1.67
N SER A 74 10.70 8.13 -2.87
CA SER A 74 10.10 7.40 -4.00
C SER A 74 10.93 6.19 -4.42
N LEU A 75 12.26 6.32 -4.45
CA LEU A 75 13.16 5.24 -4.81
C LEU A 75 13.14 4.12 -3.76
N LEU A 76 13.23 4.47 -2.48
CA LEU A 76 13.19 3.50 -1.38
C LEU A 76 11.85 2.76 -1.31
N LEU A 77 10.73 3.45 -1.57
CA LEU A 77 9.42 2.80 -1.69
C LEU A 77 9.38 1.80 -2.85
N ALA A 78 9.94 2.14 -4.01
CA ALA A 78 10.00 1.22 -5.15
C ALA A 78 10.87 -0.02 -4.84
N ILE A 79 11.99 0.14 -4.13
CA ILE A 79 12.84 -0.96 -3.68
C ILE A 79 12.06 -1.85 -2.69
N ALA A 80 11.34 -1.25 -1.74
CA ALA A 80 10.52 -2.01 -0.79
C ALA A 80 9.42 -2.82 -1.49
N GLU A 81 8.75 -2.24 -2.49
CA GLU A 81 7.75 -2.93 -3.31
C GLU A 81 8.35 -4.08 -4.13
N ASP A 82 9.56 -3.93 -4.66
CA ASP A 82 10.28 -5.01 -5.34
C ASP A 82 10.63 -6.17 -4.39
N VAL A 83 11.12 -5.87 -3.19
CA VAL A 83 11.36 -6.89 -2.15
C VAL A 83 10.07 -7.64 -1.79
N ILE A 84 8.94 -6.94 -1.67
CA ILE A 84 7.62 -7.53 -1.41
C ILE A 84 7.19 -8.43 -2.58
N ALA A 85 7.36 -7.97 -3.82
CA ALA A 85 7.00 -8.72 -5.02
C ALA A 85 7.79 -10.04 -5.14
N GLN A 86 9.08 -10.02 -4.79
CA GLN A 86 9.93 -11.20 -4.77
C GLN A 86 9.62 -12.14 -3.58
N ASN A 87 8.97 -11.63 -2.53
CA ASN A 87 8.67 -12.36 -1.30
C ASN A 87 7.19 -12.29 -0.94
N THR A 88 6.34 -12.95 -1.74
CA THR A 88 4.87 -12.94 -1.56
C THR A 88 4.40 -13.41 -0.18
N ALA A 89 5.20 -14.21 0.51
CA ALA A 89 4.92 -14.67 1.87
C ALA A 89 4.82 -13.53 2.89
N THR A 90 5.44 -12.36 2.65
CA THR A 90 5.37 -11.16 3.52
C THR A 90 3.93 -10.73 3.86
N GLY A 91 2.98 -11.00 2.95
CA GLY A 91 1.58 -10.59 3.10
C GLY A 91 1.39 -9.08 3.17
N LEU A 92 2.36 -8.30 2.68
CA LEU A 92 2.24 -6.87 2.44
C LEU A 92 1.70 -6.64 1.00
N PRO A 93 0.95 -5.56 0.75
CA PRO A 93 0.47 -5.26 -0.60
C PRO A 93 1.63 -4.87 -1.53
N ALA A 94 1.55 -5.28 -2.80
CA ALA A 94 2.54 -4.91 -3.81
C ALA A 94 2.57 -3.40 -4.13
N CYS A 95 1.48 -2.67 -3.83
CA CYS A 95 1.38 -1.22 -3.98
C CYS A 95 1.47 -0.49 -2.63
N LEU A 96 2.31 -1.00 -1.71
CA LEU A 96 2.44 -0.47 -0.35
C LEU A 96 2.80 1.03 -0.33
N GLY A 97 3.56 1.52 -1.31
CA GLY A 97 3.90 2.92 -1.46
C GLY A 97 2.69 3.83 -1.61
N GLN A 98 1.57 3.35 -2.19
CA GLN A 98 0.32 4.13 -2.25
C GLN A 98 -0.22 4.46 -0.85
N TYR A 99 -0.04 3.56 0.13
CA TYR A 99 -0.44 3.82 1.51
C TYR A 99 0.42 4.87 2.20
N VAL A 100 1.67 5.05 1.80
CA VAL A 100 2.52 6.14 2.32
C VAL A 100 2.17 7.45 1.60
N THR A 101 2.15 7.41 0.28
CA THR A 101 2.07 8.59 -0.59
C THR A 101 0.68 9.20 -0.69
N SER A 102 -0.38 8.46 -0.38
CA SER A 102 -1.73 9.00 -0.29
C SER A 102 -1.89 10.02 0.84
N ALA A 103 -0.99 10.09 1.82
CA ALA A 103 -0.95 11.20 2.77
C ALA A 103 -0.58 12.53 2.09
N VAL A 104 0.15 12.48 0.97
CA VAL A 104 0.54 13.64 0.15
C VAL A 104 -0.52 13.99 -0.89
N PHE A 105 -1.07 12.99 -1.57
CA PHE A 105 -1.96 13.18 -2.72
C PHE A 105 -3.47 13.02 -2.41
N GLY A 106 -3.81 12.43 -1.27
CA GLY A 106 -5.20 12.21 -0.86
C GLY A 106 -5.93 11.07 -1.59
N THR A 107 -5.21 10.26 -2.38
CA THR A 107 -5.81 9.24 -3.24
C THR A 107 -5.23 7.86 -2.98
N LEU A 108 -6.09 6.86 -2.77
CA LEU A 108 -5.75 5.44 -2.75
C LEU A 108 -6.51 4.75 -3.87
N GLU A 109 -5.80 3.94 -4.65
CA GLU A 109 -6.41 3.19 -5.74
C GLU A 109 -6.94 1.85 -5.24
N LEU A 110 -8.11 1.46 -5.75
CA LEU A 110 -8.61 0.11 -5.56
C LEU A 110 -7.84 -0.86 -6.48
N PRO A 111 -7.67 -2.13 -6.08
CA PRO A 111 -7.08 -3.16 -6.93
C PRO A 111 -7.77 -3.24 -8.31
N ARG A 112 -7.08 -3.71 -9.35
CA ARG A 112 -7.72 -3.92 -10.67
C ARG A 112 -8.73 -5.06 -10.60
N LEU A 113 -9.83 -4.95 -11.35
CA LEU A 113 -10.85 -5.99 -11.44
C LEU A 113 -10.25 -7.32 -11.95
N LEU A 114 -10.68 -8.43 -11.36
CA LEU A 114 -10.25 -9.79 -11.65
C LEU A 114 -11.10 -10.47 -12.71
N HIS A 115 -12.31 -9.97 -12.96
CA HIS A 115 -13.27 -10.51 -13.94
C HIS A 115 -13.54 -12.02 -13.77
N PRO A 116 -14.01 -12.47 -12.60
CA PRO A 116 -14.37 -13.85 -12.37
C PRO A 116 -15.57 -14.29 -13.23
N VAL A 117 -15.48 -15.50 -13.80
CA VAL A 117 -16.60 -16.13 -14.52
C VAL A 117 -17.64 -16.70 -13.53
N SER A 118 -17.18 -17.26 -12.41
CA SER A 118 -18.04 -17.79 -11.35
C SER A 118 -18.74 -16.68 -10.56
N ALA A 119 -20.06 -16.81 -10.38
CA ALA A 119 -20.86 -15.90 -9.56
C ALA A 119 -20.40 -15.85 -8.08
N GLN A 120 -19.90 -16.97 -7.55
CA GLN A 120 -19.36 -17.02 -6.19
C GLN A 120 -18.10 -16.14 -6.07
N LEU A 121 -17.18 -16.24 -7.02
CA LEU A 121 -15.96 -15.45 -7.03
C LEU A 121 -16.24 -13.97 -7.32
N ALA A 122 -17.24 -13.66 -8.16
CA ALA A 122 -17.71 -12.29 -8.41
C ALA A 122 -18.27 -11.62 -7.15
N SER A 123 -19.03 -12.36 -6.34
CA SER A 123 -19.54 -11.88 -5.06
C SER A 123 -18.41 -11.61 -4.05
N GLN A 124 -17.41 -12.50 -3.99
CA GLN A 124 -16.22 -12.31 -3.15
C GLN A 124 -15.42 -11.08 -3.58
N GLU A 125 -15.22 -10.89 -4.89
CA GLU A 125 -14.55 -9.72 -5.46
C GLU A 125 -15.26 -8.43 -5.03
N THR A 126 -16.57 -8.36 -5.26
CA THR A 126 -17.40 -7.20 -4.91
C THR A 126 -17.29 -6.87 -3.42
N SER A 127 -17.38 -7.89 -2.57
CA SER A 127 -17.30 -7.73 -1.11
C SER A 127 -15.94 -7.19 -0.66
N LEU A 128 -14.84 -7.73 -1.19
CA LEU A 128 -13.49 -7.27 -0.86
C LEU A 128 -13.23 -5.84 -1.34
N ARG A 129 -13.67 -5.50 -2.56
CA ARG A 129 -13.56 -4.12 -3.08
C ARG A 129 -14.32 -3.14 -2.20
N ALA A 130 -15.57 -3.45 -1.85
CA ALA A 130 -16.40 -2.59 -1.01
C ALA A 130 -15.75 -2.38 0.37
N ALA A 131 -15.19 -3.43 0.96
CA ALA A 131 -14.48 -3.33 2.23
C ALA A 131 -13.22 -2.46 2.15
N LEU A 132 -12.41 -2.61 1.08
CA LEU A 132 -11.25 -1.76 0.83
C LEU A 132 -11.64 -0.30 0.61
N GLN A 133 -12.65 -0.05 -0.22
CA GLN A 133 -13.15 1.29 -0.50
C GLN A 133 -13.63 1.98 0.78
N LEU A 134 -14.36 1.27 1.64
CA LEU A 134 -14.82 1.78 2.93
C LEU A 134 -13.64 2.19 3.83
N LEU A 135 -12.61 1.35 3.93
CA LEU A 135 -11.40 1.66 4.71
C LEU A 135 -10.65 2.86 4.13
N HIS A 136 -10.48 2.88 2.80
CA HIS A 136 -9.81 3.97 2.09
C HIS A 136 -10.51 5.30 2.38
N GLU A 137 -11.79 5.40 2.05
CA GLU A 137 -12.56 6.65 2.14
C GLU A 137 -12.79 7.15 3.57
N ARG A 138 -12.94 6.25 4.55
CA ARG A 138 -13.28 6.66 5.93
C ARG A 138 -12.09 6.84 6.84
N HIS A 139 -10.99 6.14 6.58
CA HIS A 139 -9.93 5.97 7.56
C HIS A 139 -8.53 6.20 7.02
N LEU A 140 -8.32 6.12 5.70
CA LEU A 140 -7.01 6.20 5.08
C LEU A 140 -6.92 7.28 3.99
N THR A 141 -7.93 8.13 3.82
CA THR A 141 -7.89 9.37 3.04
C THR A 141 -8.68 10.48 3.73
N GLY A 142 -8.25 11.74 3.55
CA GLY A 142 -9.00 12.94 3.96
C GLY A 142 -9.07 13.20 5.47
N ALA A 143 -10.19 13.81 5.91
CA ALA A 143 -10.40 14.31 7.28
C ALA A 143 -10.79 13.23 8.32
N GLY A 144 -11.01 11.98 7.88
CA GLY A 144 -11.38 10.86 8.75
C GLY A 144 -10.20 10.11 9.35
N GLU A 145 -9.00 10.35 8.83
CA GLU A 145 -7.78 9.72 9.31
C GLU A 145 -7.35 10.27 10.66
N ARG A 146 -7.07 9.36 11.58
CA ARG A 146 -6.55 9.67 12.92
C ARG A 146 -5.21 8.97 13.09
N PRO A 147 -4.10 9.71 13.26
CA PRO A 147 -2.76 9.15 13.34
C PRO A 147 -2.62 8.01 14.35
N GLU A 148 -3.35 8.07 15.48
CA GLU A 148 -3.29 7.08 16.55
C GLU A 148 -3.87 5.72 16.13
N THR A 149 -4.75 5.72 15.14
CA THR A 149 -5.45 4.52 14.65
C THR A 149 -5.03 4.10 13.24
N ALA A 150 -4.23 4.91 12.55
CA ALA A 150 -3.78 4.65 11.19
C ALA A 150 -3.13 3.26 11.06
N GLY A 151 -2.30 2.85 12.02
CA GLY A 151 -1.67 1.52 12.02
C GLY A 151 -2.68 0.36 12.01
N LEU A 152 -3.79 0.49 12.75
CA LEU A 152 -4.84 -0.54 12.79
C LEU A 152 -5.56 -0.65 11.45
N TYR A 153 -5.90 0.49 10.84
CA TYR A 153 -6.59 0.52 9.55
C TYR A 153 -5.68 0.10 8.38
N LEU A 154 -4.40 0.44 8.43
CA LEU A 154 -3.39 -0.06 7.49
C LEU A 154 -3.27 -1.58 7.58
N GLU A 155 -3.19 -2.13 8.79
CA GLU A 155 -3.11 -3.58 8.99
C GLU A 155 -4.39 -4.30 8.52
N ALA A 156 -5.57 -3.69 8.72
CA ALA A 156 -6.83 -4.19 8.17
C ALA A 156 -6.83 -4.18 6.63
N ALA A 157 -6.38 -3.09 6.02
CA ALA A 157 -6.26 -2.99 4.56
C ALA A 157 -5.30 -4.04 3.99
N PHE A 158 -4.17 -4.30 4.66
CA PHE A 158 -3.22 -5.33 4.23
C PHE A 158 -3.82 -6.74 4.29
N LYS A 159 -4.65 -7.05 5.30
CA LYS A 159 -5.39 -8.32 5.37
C LYS A 159 -6.39 -8.47 4.21
N LEU A 160 -7.03 -7.38 3.80
CA LEU A 160 -7.90 -7.38 2.62
C LEU A 160 -7.10 -7.56 1.33
N HIS A 161 -5.92 -6.95 1.19
CA HIS A 161 -5.03 -7.20 0.05
C HIS A 161 -4.53 -8.65 -0.01
N LEU A 162 -4.22 -9.26 1.13
CA LEU A 162 -3.87 -10.68 1.18
C LEU A 162 -5.05 -11.56 0.71
N SER A 163 -6.26 -11.23 1.16
CA SER A 163 -7.49 -11.90 0.69
C SER A 163 -7.70 -11.69 -0.81
N TRP A 164 -7.42 -10.49 -1.32
CA TRP A 164 -7.47 -10.17 -2.73
C TRP A 164 -6.49 -11.00 -3.55
N GLY A 165 -5.24 -11.14 -3.11
CA GLY A 165 -4.23 -11.96 -3.79
C GLY A 165 -4.65 -13.43 -3.86
N ARG A 166 -5.23 -13.97 -2.78
CA ARG A 166 -5.79 -15.33 -2.77
C ARG A 166 -6.97 -15.48 -3.74
N LEU A 167 -7.87 -14.49 -3.77
CA LEU A 167 -8.98 -14.46 -4.71
C LEU A 167 -8.48 -14.40 -6.16
N ALA A 168 -7.49 -13.55 -6.46
CA ALA A 168 -6.88 -13.44 -7.79
C ALA A 168 -6.32 -14.79 -8.27
N ALA A 169 -5.62 -15.52 -7.39
CA ALA A 169 -5.14 -16.87 -7.70
C ALA A 169 -6.29 -17.85 -7.97
N ALA A 170 -7.36 -17.82 -7.16
CA ALA A 170 -8.53 -18.67 -7.36
C ALA A 170 -9.28 -18.36 -8.66
N VAL A 171 -9.43 -17.07 -9.00
CA VAL A 171 -10.04 -16.61 -10.26
C VAL A 171 -9.21 -17.06 -11.46
N ALA A 172 -7.89 -16.92 -11.41
CA ALA A 172 -7.01 -17.37 -12.48
C ALA A 172 -7.18 -18.88 -12.76
N VAL A 173 -7.24 -19.70 -11.71
CA VAL A 173 -7.47 -21.15 -11.84
C VAL A 173 -8.86 -21.46 -12.39
N ASP A 174 -9.92 -20.82 -11.87
CA ASP A 174 -11.29 -21.08 -12.30
C ASP A 174 -11.54 -20.64 -13.75
N ASN A 175 -11.08 -19.45 -14.13
CA ASN A 175 -11.20 -18.93 -15.49
C ASN A 175 -10.38 -19.77 -16.50
N ALA A 176 -9.29 -20.41 -16.06
CA ALA A 176 -8.49 -21.28 -16.92
C ALA A 176 -9.15 -22.65 -17.22
N ARG A 177 -10.23 -23.03 -16.51
CA ARG A 177 -10.90 -24.33 -16.70
C ARG A 177 -11.53 -24.43 -18.10
N PRO A 178 -11.45 -25.60 -18.77
CA PRO A 178 -11.99 -25.77 -20.12
C PRO A 178 -13.46 -25.39 -20.29
N CYS A 179 -14.30 -25.66 -19.28
CA CYS A 179 -15.73 -25.31 -19.31
C CYS A 179 -16.01 -23.80 -19.21
N ASN A 180 -15.02 -23.01 -18.81
CA ASN A 180 -15.14 -21.56 -18.62
C ASN A 180 -14.40 -20.78 -19.73
N ARG A 181 -13.72 -21.47 -20.65
CA ARG A 181 -13.09 -20.84 -21.82
C ARG A 181 -14.15 -20.62 -22.89
N PRO A 182 -14.20 -19.43 -23.53
CA PRO A 182 -15.03 -19.25 -24.71
C PRO A 182 -14.63 -20.28 -25.75
N THR A 183 -15.60 -21.06 -26.22
CA THR A 183 -15.38 -22.03 -27.29
C THR A 183 -15.02 -21.23 -28.54
N VAL A 184 -13.77 -21.32 -28.99
CA VAL A 184 -13.38 -20.74 -30.27
C VAL A 184 -14.07 -21.59 -31.34
N ALA A 185 -15.19 -21.10 -31.87
CA ALA A 185 -15.77 -21.65 -33.08
C ALA A 185 -14.74 -21.44 -34.20
N GLN A 186 -14.24 -22.54 -34.76
CA GLN A 186 -13.47 -22.54 -36.00
C GLN A 186 -14.40 -22.33 -37.20
#